data_AF-A0A519YQ23-F1
#
_entry.id   AF-A0A519YQ23-F1
#
_cell.length_a   1.000
_cell.length_b   1.000
_cell.length_c   1.000
_cell.angle_alpha   90.00
_cell.angle_beta   90.00
_cell.angle_gamma   90.00
#
_symmetry.space_group_name_H-M   'P 1'
#
loop_
_entity.id
_entity.type
_entity.pdbx_description
1 polymer ?
#
loop_
_entity_poly.entity_id
_entity_poly.type
_entity_poly.pdbx_seq_one_letter_code
_entity_poly.pdbx_strand_id
1 'polypeptide(L)'
;MKRHCLLIIAVLLCMNAYAQTKTFTLVESAPEAIKANYQLASRFSPSKLRKLIYSTSVDPHWLKQTNRFWYQFETPYGKEWYIVDPALKTKRKLFDTDRMAADITLIVRDPFDAQHLPIENLKFAKDERSVTFEVRSTIDEVKPDRKDKKAADSLQKKIFSFSYDLTTSTLKEIPNFQKPKAKPSWGSVAPDSSAIIFSRNYNLYWMDKDNYKKAVKNEEDSTIVEHQLTKDGVKFYSYGSDGDGENNEDNIKNNKKRRGAF
;
A
#
# COMPACT_ATOMS: atom_id res chain seq x y z
N MET A 1 -64.75 -30.31 -88.43
CA MET A 1 -66.03 -29.70 -88.01
C MET A 1 -66.46 -30.27 -86.67
N LYS A 2 -66.76 -29.37 -85.71
CA LYS A 2 -67.65 -29.52 -84.51
C LYS A 2 -67.24 -30.54 -83.41
N ARG A 3 -66.85 -30.03 -82.22
CA ARG A 3 -67.66 -29.77 -80.99
C ARG A 3 -67.85 -31.05 -80.15
N HIS A 4 -67.17 -31.22 -79.00
CA HIS A 4 -67.49 -30.67 -77.66
C HIS A 4 -68.93 -30.91 -77.20
N CYS A 5 -69.11 -31.76 -76.17
CA CYS A 5 -69.78 -31.46 -74.89
C CYS A 5 -70.04 -32.78 -74.13
N LEU A 6 -69.42 -32.99 -72.96
CA LEU A 6 -69.85 -32.57 -71.60
C LEU A 6 -70.92 -33.52 -71.03
N LEU A 7 -70.57 -34.27 -69.97
CA LEU A 7 -71.21 -34.17 -68.65
C LEU A 7 -70.57 -35.14 -67.64
N ILE A 8 -70.33 -34.59 -66.45
CA ILE A 8 -69.50 -35.09 -65.35
C ILE A 8 -70.35 -35.93 -64.38
N ILE A 9 -69.79 -37.05 -63.92
CA ILE A 9 -70.35 -38.00 -62.94
C ILE A 9 -69.60 -37.83 -61.62
N ALA A 10 -70.33 -37.74 -60.49
CA ALA A 10 -69.76 -37.62 -59.15
C ALA A 10 -69.56 -38.98 -58.49
N VAL A 11 -68.38 -39.12 -57.89
CA VAL A 11 -67.74 -40.32 -57.33
C VAL A 11 -67.99 -40.42 -55.82
N LEU A 12 -68.18 -41.64 -55.30
CA LEU A 12 -68.00 -41.97 -53.89
C LEU A 12 -67.08 -43.20 -53.80
N LEU A 13 -65.84 -42.99 -53.35
CA LEU A 13 -64.81 -44.01 -53.19
C LEU A 13 -64.30 -43.94 -51.74
N CYS A 14 -64.52 -44.99 -50.96
CA CYS A 14 -63.99 -45.11 -49.60
C CYS A 14 -62.53 -45.59 -49.64
N MET A 15 -61.60 -44.77 -49.14
CA MET A 15 -60.19 -45.14 -48.95
C MET A 15 -59.89 -45.28 -47.44
N ASN A 16 -59.29 -46.40 -47.05
CA ASN A 16 -58.79 -46.63 -45.69
C ASN A 16 -57.54 -45.76 -45.46
N ALA A 17 -57.60 -44.87 -44.46
CA ALA A 17 -56.50 -43.99 -44.08
C ALA A 17 -55.74 -44.56 -42.88
N TYR A 18 -54.46 -44.87 -43.07
CA TYR A 18 -53.52 -45.09 -41.98
C TYR A 18 -53.15 -43.73 -41.38
N ALA A 19 -53.61 -43.47 -40.15
CA ALA A 19 -53.28 -42.25 -39.42
C ALA A 19 -51.82 -42.31 -38.95
N GLN A 20 -50.94 -41.52 -39.59
CA GLN A 20 -49.63 -41.21 -39.05
C GLN A 20 -49.79 -40.14 -37.96
N THR A 21 -49.86 -40.55 -36.70
CA THR A 21 -49.71 -39.62 -35.57
C THR A 21 -48.27 -39.13 -35.53
N LYS A 22 -48.01 -37.92 -36.01
CA LYS A 22 -46.76 -37.21 -35.76
C LYS A 22 -46.70 -36.87 -34.27
N THR A 23 -45.94 -37.66 -33.51
CA THR A 23 -45.55 -37.32 -32.16
C THR A 23 -44.64 -36.09 -32.23
N PHE A 24 -45.17 -34.92 -31.87
CA PHE A 24 -44.33 -33.75 -31.60
C PHE A 24 -43.65 -33.97 -30.25
N THR A 25 -42.39 -34.37 -30.25
CA THR A 25 -41.54 -34.27 -29.07
C THR A 25 -41.22 -32.80 -28.85
N LEU A 26 -41.84 -32.21 -27.82
CA LEU A 26 -41.36 -30.96 -27.23
C LEU A 26 -40.02 -31.29 -26.56
N VAL A 27 -38.91 -31.12 -27.29
CA VAL A 27 -37.59 -31.10 -26.68
C VAL A 27 -37.52 -29.78 -25.93
N GLU A 28 -37.80 -29.82 -24.63
CA GLU A 28 -37.42 -28.75 -23.72
C GLU A 28 -35.89 -28.67 -23.77
N SER A 29 -35.37 -27.67 -24.50
CA SER A 29 -33.94 -27.38 -24.50
C SER A 29 -33.59 -26.89 -23.10
N ALA A 30 -33.20 -27.81 -22.22
CA ALA A 30 -32.60 -27.45 -20.94
C ALA A 30 -31.44 -26.50 -21.24
N PRO A 31 -31.38 -25.29 -20.64
CA PRO A 31 -30.26 -24.39 -20.87
C PRO A 31 -28.98 -25.14 -20.52
N GLU A 32 -27.99 -25.13 -21.41
CA GLU A 32 -26.68 -25.72 -21.14
C GLU A 32 -26.21 -25.22 -19.77
N ALA A 33 -25.88 -26.17 -18.88
CA ALA A 33 -25.39 -25.82 -17.56
C ALA A 33 -24.16 -24.91 -17.72
N ILE A 34 -24.26 -23.67 -17.24
CA ILE A 34 -23.19 -22.68 -17.33
C ILE A 34 -21.97 -23.25 -16.62
N LYS A 35 -21.00 -23.77 -17.39
CA LYS A 35 -19.75 -24.29 -16.82
C LYS A 35 -18.92 -23.11 -16.35
N ALA A 36 -18.69 -23.04 -15.05
CA ALA A 36 -17.84 -22.00 -14.46
C ALA A 36 -16.45 -22.01 -15.12
N ASN A 37 -16.07 -20.90 -15.75
CA ASN A 37 -14.77 -20.74 -16.38
C ASN A 37 -13.74 -20.24 -15.35
N TYR A 38 -13.30 -21.16 -14.49
CA TYR A 38 -12.31 -20.86 -13.45
C TYR A 38 -10.96 -20.39 -14.00
N GLN A 39 -10.60 -20.78 -15.23
CA GLN A 39 -9.38 -20.31 -15.89
C GLN A 39 -9.46 -18.81 -16.20
N LEU A 40 -10.61 -18.34 -16.70
CA LEU A 40 -10.86 -16.92 -16.94
C LEU A 40 -10.91 -16.16 -15.61
N ALA A 41 -11.63 -16.67 -14.61
CA ALA A 41 -11.69 -16.06 -13.27
C ALA A 41 -10.30 -15.91 -12.63
N SER A 42 -9.41 -16.90 -12.81
CA SER A 42 -8.03 -16.85 -12.33
C SER A 42 -7.21 -15.70 -12.94
N ARG A 43 -7.55 -15.19 -14.13
CA ARG A 43 -6.89 -14.01 -14.73
C ARG A 43 -7.25 -12.72 -13.99
N PHE A 44 -8.45 -12.66 -13.41
CA PHE A 44 -8.96 -11.54 -12.62
C PHE A 44 -8.73 -11.73 -11.11
N SER A 45 -7.80 -12.61 -10.72
CA SER A 45 -7.45 -12.73 -9.31
C SER A 45 -6.92 -11.39 -8.77
N PRO A 46 -7.16 -11.06 -7.48
CA PRO A 46 -6.69 -9.80 -6.89
C PRO A 46 -5.17 -9.58 -7.01
N SER A 47 -4.38 -10.64 -7.11
CA SER A 47 -2.92 -10.55 -7.30
C SER A 47 -2.51 -10.16 -8.72
N LYS A 48 -3.22 -10.65 -9.74
CA LYS A 48 -2.97 -10.27 -11.14
C LYS A 48 -3.54 -8.89 -11.44
N LEU A 49 -4.74 -8.61 -10.94
CA LEU A 49 -5.36 -7.29 -11.06
C LEU A 49 -4.50 -6.18 -10.44
N ARG A 50 -3.86 -6.40 -9.29
CA ARG A 50 -2.93 -5.41 -8.70
C ARG A 50 -1.75 -5.02 -9.59
N LYS A 51 -1.38 -5.83 -10.60
CA LYS A 51 -0.32 -5.50 -11.55
C LYS A 51 -0.83 -4.72 -12.78
N LEU A 52 -2.16 -4.68 -12.96
CA LEU A 52 -2.83 -4.07 -14.11
C LEU A 52 -3.62 -2.82 -13.72
N ILE A 53 -4.05 -2.76 -12.47
CA ILE A 53 -4.77 -1.65 -11.87
C ILE A 53 -3.74 -0.72 -11.24
N TYR A 54 -3.64 0.48 -11.79
CA TYR A 54 -2.80 1.56 -11.27
C TYR A 54 -3.53 2.35 -10.16
N SER A 55 -3.19 3.61 -9.94
CA SER A 55 -3.84 4.42 -8.90
C SER A 55 -5.34 4.61 -9.19
N THR A 56 -6.19 4.14 -8.28
CA THR A 56 -7.65 4.30 -8.32
C THR A 56 -8.16 5.38 -7.38
N SER A 57 -7.31 5.83 -6.45
CA SER A 57 -7.60 6.88 -5.48
C SER A 57 -6.37 7.76 -5.30
N VAL A 58 -6.60 8.93 -4.73
CA VAL A 58 -5.54 9.87 -4.35
C VAL A 58 -5.26 9.68 -2.87
N ASP A 59 -3.98 9.50 -2.52
CA ASP A 59 -3.51 9.49 -1.13
C ASP A 59 -2.81 10.83 -0.82
N PRO A 60 -3.55 11.82 -0.27
CA PRO A 60 -3.04 13.16 -0.07
C PRO A 60 -2.10 13.24 1.12
N HIS A 61 -0.87 13.65 0.86
CA HIS A 61 0.14 13.92 1.87
C HIS A 61 0.21 15.43 2.14
N TRP A 62 -0.42 15.86 3.24
CA TRP A 62 -0.49 17.26 3.64
C TRP A 62 0.86 17.81 4.10
N LEU A 63 1.15 19.05 3.67
CA LEU A 63 2.28 19.83 4.14
C LEU A 63 1.98 20.36 5.57
N LYS A 64 3.02 20.72 6.33
CA LYS A 64 2.88 20.98 7.78
C LYS A 64 2.59 22.44 8.12
N GLN A 65 3.05 23.35 7.29
CA GLN A 65 2.95 24.81 7.44
C GLN A 65 1.87 25.39 6.52
N THR A 66 1.66 24.77 5.35
CA THR A 66 0.68 25.23 4.37
C THR A 66 -0.44 24.22 4.14
N ASN A 67 -1.61 24.70 3.70
CA ASN A 67 -2.76 23.86 3.30
C ASN A 67 -2.56 23.19 1.93
N ARG A 68 -1.32 22.99 1.51
CA ARG A 68 -0.98 22.27 0.27
C ARG A 68 -0.82 20.80 0.59
N PHE A 69 -1.03 19.96 -0.40
CA PHE A 69 -0.71 18.54 -0.29
C PHE A 69 -0.08 18.05 -1.58
N TRP A 70 0.69 16.99 -1.47
CA TRP A 70 1.21 16.28 -2.63
C TRP A 70 0.65 14.87 -2.67
N TYR A 71 0.66 14.25 -3.83
CA TYR A 71 0.30 12.85 -3.99
C TYR A 71 1.08 12.23 -5.13
N GLN A 72 1.26 10.91 -5.04
CA GLN A 72 1.76 10.09 -6.14
C GLN A 72 0.58 9.47 -6.86
N PHE A 73 0.64 9.44 -8.19
CA PHE A 73 -0.36 8.81 -9.03
C PHE A 73 0.32 7.94 -10.08
N GLU A 74 -0.05 6.67 -10.11
CA GLU A 74 0.45 5.71 -11.08
C GLU A 74 -0.53 5.62 -12.24
N THR A 75 0.02 5.71 -13.45
CA THR A 75 -0.70 5.60 -14.73
C THR A 75 -0.06 4.48 -15.56
N PRO A 76 -0.69 4.06 -16.67
CA PRO A 76 -0.05 3.13 -17.61
C PRO A 76 1.30 3.61 -18.16
N TYR A 77 1.55 4.92 -18.12
CA TYR A 77 2.79 5.54 -18.59
C TYR A 77 3.86 5.70 -17.51
N GLY A 78 3.56 5.33 -16.26
CA GLY A 78 4.49 5.46 -15.14
C GLY A 78 3.94 6.25 -13.96
N LYS A 79 4.84 6.56 -13.03
CA LYS A 79 4.53 7.27 -11.78
C LYS A 79 4.72 8.77 -11.95
N GLU A 80 3.72 9.53 -11.55
CA GLU A 80 3.76 10.98 -11.53
C GLU A 80 3.54 11.49 -10.10
N TRP A 81 4.20 12.60 -9.77
CA TRP A 81 4.06 13.28 -8.49
C TRP A 81 3.46 14.65 -8.72
N TYR A 82 2.43 14.96 -7.95
CA TYR A 82 1.68 16.20 -8.05
C TYR A 82 1.74 16.95 -6.74
N ILE A 83 1.79 18.28 -6.82
CA ILE A 83 1.51 19.18 -5.71
C ILE A 83 0.26 19.99 -6.03
N VAL A 84 -0.63 20.07 -5.06
CA VAL A 84 -1.91 20.77 -5.15
C VAL A 84 -1.97 21.86 -4.11
N ASP A 85 -2.43 23.03 -4.57
CA ASP A 85 -2.84 24.12 -3.71
C ASP A 85 -4.37 24.26 -3.79
N PRO A 86 -5.12 23.80 -2.76
CA PRO A 86 -6.57 23.89 -2.72
C PRO A 86 -7.08 25.33 -2.67
N ALA A 87 -6.35 26.25 -2.03
CA ALA A 87 -6.77 27.64 -1.92
C ALA A 87 -6.68 28.35 -3.28
N LEU A 88 -5.62 28.07 -4.03
CA LEU A 88 -5.44 28.59 -5.39
C LEU A 88 -6.12 27.74 -6.48
N LYS A 89 -6.68 26.58 -6.12
CA LYS A 89 -7.25 25.59 -7.04
C LYS A 89 -6.27 25.18 -8.16
N THR A 90 -4.98 25.10 -7.83
CA THR A 90 -3.94 24.74 -8.79
C THR A 90 -3.41 23.34 -8.52
N LYS A 91 -3.10 22.62 -9.60
CA LYS A 91 -2.43 21.32 -9.59
C LYS A 91 -1.27 21.39 -10.58
N ARG A 92 -0.08 21.01 -10.15
CA ARG A 92 1.12 20.96 -11.00
C ARG A 92 1.97 19.74 -10.68
N LYS A 93 2.80 19.32 -11.65
CA LYS A 93 3.80 18.29 -11.42
C LYS A 93 4.83 18.78 -10.39
N LEU A 94 5.26 17.90 -9.51
CA LEU A 94 6.20 18.21 -8.43
C LEU A 94 7.60 18.51 -8.97
N PHE A 95 8.00 17.76 -10.01
CA PHE A 95 9.25 17.89 -10.75
C PHE A 95 9.07 17.33 -12.17
N ASP A 96 10.03 17.64 -13.03
CA ASP A 96 10.17 17.03 -14.35
C ASP A 96 10.85 15.66 -14.21
N THR A 97 10.15 14.59 -14.59
CA THR A 97 10.62 13.20 -14.45
C THR A 97 11.79 12.88 -15.36
N ASP A 98 11.87 13.49 -16.54
CA ASP A 98 12.94 13.24 -17.51
C ASP A 98 14.25 13.84 -17.01
N ARG A 99 14.19 15.09 -16.53
CA ARG A 99 15.34 15.74 -15.87
C ARG A 99 15.76 15.00 -14.61
N MET A 100 14.80 14.58 -13.80
CA MET A 100 15.07 13.84 -12.57
C MET A 100 15.81 12.53 -12.86
N ALA A 101 15.38 11.76 -13.87
CA ALA A 101 16.05 10.53 -14.26
C ALA A 101 17.50 10.79 -14.71
N ALA A 102 17.71 11.82 -15.55
CA ALA A 102 19.03 12.20 -16.02
C ALA A 102 19.97 12.59 -14.87
N ASP A 103 19.50 13.42 -13.94
CA ASP A 103 20.28 13.87 -12.78
C ASP A 103 20.62 12.71 -11.84
N ILE A 104 19.66 11.81 -11.57
CA ILE A 104 19.90 10.62 -10.74
C ILE A 104 20.91 9.70 -11.43
N THR A 105 20.76 9.43 -12.74
CA THR A 105 21.72 8.62 -13.50
C THR A 105 23.12 9.23 -13.50
N LEU A 106 23.22 10.55 -13.57
CA LEU A 106 24.51 11.25 -13.52
C LEU A 106 25.19 11.07 -12.16
N ILE A 107 24.44 11.06 -11.05
CA ILE A 107 25.01 10.93 -9.71
C ILE A 107 25.30 9.47 -9.36
N VAL A 108 24.31 8.60 -9.52
CA VAL A 108 24.38 7.18 -9.15
C VAL A 108 25.26 6.37 -10.11
N ARG A 109 25.41 6.84 -11.36
CA ARG A 109 26.09 6.15 -12.47
C ARG A 109 25.40 4.86 -12.94
N ASP A 110 24.10 4.75 -12.66
CA ASP A 110 23.21 3.68 -13.11
C ASP A 110 22.16 4.21 -14.09
N PRO A 111 21.74 3.44 -15.12
CA PRO A 111 20.69 3.84 -16.04
C PRO A 111 19.32 3.82 -15.34
N PHE A 112 18.64 4.97 -15.28
CA PHE A 112 17.27 5.10 -14.79
C PHE A 112 16.33 5.55 -15.91
N ASP A 113 15.14 4.97 -15.93
CA ASP A 113 14.06 5.35 -16.84
C ASP A 113 13.13 6.36 -16.16
N ALA A 114 12.72 7.39 -16.88
CA ALA A 114 11.88 8.47 -16.37
C ALA A 114 10.47 8.00 -16.00
N GLN A 115 9.95 6.99 -16.70
CA GLN A 115 8.61 6.43 -16.44
C GLN A 115 8.60 5.53 -15.20
N HIS A 116 9.72 4.84 -14.94
CA HIS A 116 9.86 3.84 -13.89
C HIS A 116 10.88 4.25 -12.81
N LEU A 117 10.82 5.51 -12.36
CA LEU A 117 11.69 6.03 -11.31
C LEU A 117 11.47 5.29 -9.97
N PRO A 118 12.50 4.64 -9.40
CA PRO A 118 12.40 3.92 -8.13
C PRO A 118 12.57 4.87 -6.94
N ILE A 119 11.75 5.92 -6.90
CA ILE A 119 11.68 6.89 -5.80
C ILE A 119 10.94 6.25 -4.62
N GLU A 120 11.63 6.11 -3.50
CA GLU A 120 11.10 5.64 -2.23
C GLU A 120 11.14 6.77 -1.18
N ASN A 121 10.26 6.70 -0.17
CA ASN A 121 10.28 7.58 1.01
C ASN A 121 10.28 9.10 0.72
N LEU A 122 9.58 9.53 -0.33
CA LEU A 122 9.47 10.96 -0.67
C LEU A 122 8.82 11.73 0.48
N LYS A 123 9.50 12.78 0.96
CA LYS A 123 9.05 13.66 2.05
C LYS A 123 9.44 15.09 1.77
N PHE A 124 8.57 16.03 2.14
CA PHE A 124 8.94 17.44 2.16
C PHE A 124 9.84 17.74 3.35
N ALA A 125 10.86 18.56 3.10
CA ALA A 125 11.67 19.14 4.16
C ALA A 125 10.85 20.16 4.96
N LYS A 126 11.37 20.55 6.14
CA LYS A 126 10.69 21.45 7.07
C LYS A 126 10.43 22.84 6.47
N ASP A 127 11.20 23.23 5.46
CA ASP A 127 11.09 24.49 4.73
C ASP A 127 10.01 24.46 3.62
N GLU A 128 9.42 23.29 3.33
CA GLU A 128 8.43 23.07 2.25
C GLU A 128 8.87 23.47 0.85
N ARG A 129 10.15 23.79 0.69
CA ARG A 129 10.76 24.23 -0.56
C ARG A 129 11.55 23.11 -1.22
N SER A 130 12.05 22.17 -0.41
CA SER A 130 12.78 21.01 -0.89
C SER A 130 12.06 19.71 -0.55
N VAL A 131 12.29 18.70 -1.37
CA VAL A 131 11.80 17.35 -1.21
C VAL A 131 12.99 16.40 -1.09
N THR A 132 12.95 15.55 -0.07
CA THR A 132 13.91 14.49 0.15
C THR A 132 13.32 13.15 -0.26
N PHE A 133 14.10 12.33 -0.95
CA PHE A 133 13.69 10.99 -1.35
C PHE A 133 14.89 10.06 -1.46
N GLU A 134 14.59 8.76 -1.60
CA GLU A 134 15.59 7.71 -1.68
C GLU A 134 15.49 6.95 -3.00
N VAL A 135 16.65 6.51 -3.49
CA VAL A 135 16.77 5.69 -4.70
C VAL A 135 17.68 4.51 -4.38
N ARG A 136 17.19 3.30 -4.67
CA ARG A 136 17.98 2.06 -4.56
C ARG A 136 18.82 1.89 -5.83
N SER A 137 20.14 1.85 -5.71
CA SER A 137 21.04 1.59 -6.84
C SER A 137 21.30 0.09 -7.02
N THR A 138 22.10 -0.27 -8.01
CA THR A 138 22.58 -1.64 -8.22
C THR A 138 23.86 -1.98 -7.44
N ILE A 139 24.51 -0.98 -6.85
CA ILE A 139 25.75 -1.14 -6.08
C ILE A 139 25.45 -1.86 -4.76
N ASP A 140 26.22 -2.89 -4.43
CA ASP A 140 26.12 -3.57 -3.14
C ASP A 140 26.97 -2.87 -2.06
N GLU A 141 26.38 -2.66 -0.89
CA GLU A 141 27.02 -2.18 0.32
C GLU A 141 26.84 -3.19 1.46
N VAL A 142 27.84 -3.28 2.34
CA VAL A 142 27.75 -4.10 3.54
C VAL A 142 26.76 -3.46 4.51
N LYS A 143 25.80 -4.24 5.02
CA LYS A 143 24.84 -3.75 6.01
C LYS A 143 25.56 -3.14 7.23
N PRO A 144 25.30 -1.88 7.59
CA PRO A 144 25.93 -1.25 8.75
C PRO A 144 25.45 -1.84 10.08
N ASP A 145 24.21 -2.36 10.11
CA ASP A 145 23.55 -2.84 11.33
C ASP A 145 23.75 -4.35 11.55
N ARG A 146 25.02 -4.79 11.55
CA ARG A 146 25.38 -6.19 11.78
C ARG A 146 25.25 -6.52 13.27
N LYS A 147 24.14 -7.18 13.63
CA LYS A 147 23.94 -7.70 15.01
C LYS A 147 24.99 -8.76 15.39
N ASP A 148 25.46 -9.55 14.42
CA ASP A 148 26.47 -10.59 14.63
C ASP A 148 27.67 -10.44 13.68
N LYS A 149 28.83 -10.01 14.22
CA LYS A 149 30.09 -9.82 13.48
C LYS A 149 30.71 -11.12 12.90
N LYS A 150 30.04 -12.27 13.03
CA LYS A 150 30.53 -13.61 12.62
C LYS A 150 29.75 -14.29 11.48
N ALA A 151 28.59 -13.79 11.06
CA ALA A 151 27.82 -14.37 9.95
C ALA A 151 28.28 -13.82 8.59
N ALA A 152 28.16 -14.57 7.48
CA ALA A 152 28.56 -14.10 6.14
C ALA A 152 28.03 -12.68 5.82
N ASP A 153 28.83 -11.87 5.13
CA ASP A 153 28.51 -10.47 4.86
C ASP A 153 27.16 -10.36 4.15
N SER A 154 26.16 -9.86 4.86
CA SER A 154 24.85 -9.57 4.29
C SER A 154 24.98 -8.29 3.48
N LEU A 155 25.13 -8.46 2.16
CA LEU A 155 25.10 -7.37 1.21
C LEU A 155 23.67 -6.79 1.14
N GLN A 156 23.58 -5.47 1.00
CA GLN A 156 22.35 -4.76 0.66
C GLN A 156 22.64 -3.80 -0.48
N LYS A 157 21.65 -3.57 -1.34
CA LYS A 157 21.78 -2.52 -2.35
C LYS A 157 21.91 -1.16 -1.67
N LYS A 158 22.88 -0.37 -2.10
CA LYS A 158 23.12 1.00 -1.65
C LYS A 158 21.89 1.84 -1.91
N ILE A 159 21.51 2.62 -0.90
CA ILE A 159 20.40 3.56 -0.98
C ILE A 159 20.98 4.96 -0.98
N PHE A 160 20.81 5.66 -2.10
CA PHE A 160 21.17 7.07 -2.23
C PHE A 160 20.02 7.92 -1.72
N SER A 161 20.34 8.95 -0.94
CA SER A 161 19.37 9.93 -0.48
C SER A 161 19.60 11.24 -1.21
N PHE A 162 18.53 11.82 -1.74
CA PHE A 162 18.58 13.05 -2.52
C PHE A 162 17.73 14.14 -1.89
N SER A 163 18.13 15.39 -2.13
CA SER A 163 17.32 16.59 -1.88
C SER A 163 17.13 17.33 -3.20
N TYR A 164 15.88 17.63 -3.52
CA TYR A 164 15.49 18.39 -4.70
C TYR A 164 14.84 19.71 -4.27
N ASP A 165 15.39 20.84 -4.69
CA ASP A 165 14.77 22.16 -4.47
C ASP A 165 13.79 22.45 -5.60
N LEU A 166 12.51 22.64 -5.26
CA LEU A 166 11.44 22.88 -6.24
C LEU A 166 11.56 24.25 -6.91
N THR A 167 12.25 25.21 -6.28
CA THR A 167 12.38 26.58 -6.81
C THR A 167 13.48 26.65 -7.86
N THR A 168 14.62 26.01 -7.58
CA THR A 168 15.78 26.03 -8.49
C THR A 168 15.79 24.84 -9.44
N SER A 169 14.94 23.84 -9.22
CA SER A 169 14.91 22.58 -9.96
C SER A 169 16.24 21.84 -9.94
N THR A 170 17.00 21.93 -8.84
CA THR A 170 18.32 21.30 -8.70
C THR A 170 18.26 20.10 -7.77
N LEU A 171 18.82 18.98 -8.22
CA LEU A 171 19.04 17.77 -7.43
C LEU A 171 20.41 17.80 -6.73
N LYS A 172 20.45 17.43 -5.45
CA LYS A 172 21.69 17.26 -4.67
C LYS A 172 21.67 15.94 -3.91
N GLU A 173 22.79 15.23 -3.91
CA GLU A 173 22.98 14.05 -3.07
C GLU A 173 23.22 14.47 -1.60
N ILE A 174 22.59 13.77 -0.68
CA ILE A 174 22.89 13.86 0.76
C ILE A 174 23.69 12.60 1.14
N PRO A 175 25.02 12.71 1.28
CA PRO A 175 25.83 11.56 1.68
C PRO A 175 25.49 11.16 3.13
N ASN A 176 25.43 9.86 3.39
CA ASN A 176 25.23 9.27 4.73
C ASN A 176 23.98 9.77 5.46
N PHE A 177 22.86 9.95 4.76
CA PHE A 177 21.60 10.32 5.41
C PHE A 177 21.14 9.25 6.41
N GLN A 178 21.14 9.60 7.69
CA GLN A 178 20.55 8.76 8.73
C GLN A 178 19.10 9.16 8.92
N LYS A 179 18.19 8.24 8.58
CA LYS A 179 16.77 8.41 8.89
C LYS A 179 16.60 8.66 10.38
N PRO A 180 15.82 9.69 10.79
CA PRO A 180 15.45 9.81 12.19
C PRO A 180 14.75 8.53 12.62
N LYS A 181 15.14 8.00 13.79
CA LYS A 181 14.50 6.80 14.36
C LYS A 181 12.99 7.01 14.39
N ALA A 182 12.25 6.00 13.95
CA ALA A 182 10.80 6.03 13.99
C ALA A 182 10.34 6.27 15.44
N LYS A 183 9.23 6.99 15.61
CA LYS A 183 8.63 7.16 16.93
C LYS A 183 8.23 5.77 17.45
N PRO A 184 8.56 5.40 18.70
CA PRO A 184 8.15 4.14 19.27
C PRO A 184 6.62 3.98 19.22
N SER A 185 6.14 2.81 18.82
CA SER A 185 4.71 2.53 18.67
C SER A 185 3.96 2.47 20.01
N TRP A 186 4.68 2.27 21.11
CA TRP A 186 4.10 2.12 22.45
C TRP A 186 3.72 3.45 23.11
N GLY A 187 4.30 4.58 22.67
CA GLY A 187 4.12 5.87 23.33
C GLY A 187 2.97 6.67 22.74
N SER A 188 1.88 6.83 23.49
CA SER A 188 0.80 7.74 23.14
C SER A 188 1.15 9.15 23.62
N VAL A 189 1.43 10.07 22.69
CA VAL A 189 1.86 11.44 23.01
C VAL A 189 0.63 12.34 23.13
N ALA A 190 0.51 13.05 24.26
CA ALA A 190 -0.54 14.03 24.46
C ALA A 190 -0.51 15.15 23.39
N PRO A 191 -1.65 15.78 23.04
CA PRO A 191 -1.70 16.82 22.00
C PRO A 191 -0.76 18.01 22.26
N ASP A 192 -0.54 18.37 23.51
CA ASP A 192 0.37 19.42 23.98
C ASP A 192 1.85 18.94 24.11
N SER A 193 2.10 17.65 23.85
CA SER A 193 3.38 16.97 24.05
C SER A 193 3.92 17.00 25.49
N SER A 194 3.09 17.28 26.49
CA SER A 194 3.54 17.37 27.90
C SER A 194 3.79 15.98 28.50
N ALA A 195 2.88 15.05 28.24
CA ALA A 195 2.92 13.69 28.76
C ALA A 195 2.90 12.65 27.62
N ILE A 196 3.62 11.56 27.85
CA ILE A 196 3.58 10.38 27.00
C ILE A 196 3.10 9.22 27.87
N ILE A 197 1.98 8.63 27.48
CA ILE A 197 1.32 7.54 28.20
C ILE A 197 1.69 6.21 27.54
N PHE A 198 1.98 5.21 28.37
CA PHE A 198 2.30 3.85 27.93
C PHE A 198 1.92 2.84 29.02
N SER A 199 1.85 1.57 28.66
CA SER A 199 1.61 0.49 29.61
C SER A 199 2.88 -0.33 29.86
N ARG A 200 3.09 -0.76 31.11
CA ARG A 200 4.18 -1.66 31.50
C ARG A 200 3.68 -2.55 32.64
N ASN A 201 3.99 -3.85 32.60
CA ASN A 201 3.50 -4.81 33.60
C ASN A 201 1.99 -4.66 33.85
N TYR A 202 1.20 -4.58 32.78
CA TYR A 202 -0.26 -4.35 32.77
C TYR A 202 -0.78 -3.04 33.39
N ASN A 203 0.10 -2.19 33.92
CA ASN A 203 -0.25 -0.92 34.55
C ASN A 203 0.07 0.27 33.65
N LEU A 204 -0.58 1.40 33.93
CA LEU A 204 -0.43 2.64 33.20
C LEU A 204 0.72 3.46 33.79
N TYR A 205 1.56 3.99 32.90
CA TYR A 205 2.68 4.85 33.22
C TYR A 205 2.66 6.09 32.34
N TRP A 206 3.28 7.15 32.82
CA TRP A 206 3.56 8.34 32.03
C TRP A 206 5.02 8.80 32.19
N MET A 207 5.50 9.53 31.19
CA MET A 207 6.79 10.22 31.22
C MET A 207 6.69 11.58 30.52
N ASP A 208 7.65 12.46 30.78
CA ASP A 208 7.75 13.75 30.12
C ASP A 208 8.38 13.65 28.71
N LYS A 209 8.34 14.78 28.00
CA LYS A 209 8.88 14.91 26.64
C LYS A 209 10.38 14.61 26.54
N ASP A 210 11.16 14.97 27.56
CA ASP A 210 12.61 14.84 27.51
C ASP A 210 13.07 13.40 27.78
N ASN A 211 12.42 12.69 28.72
CA ASN A 211 12.61 11.26 28.90
C ASN A 211 12.12 10.48 27.67
N TYR A 212 11.03 10.91 27.03
CA TYR A 212 10.60 10.31 25.76
C TYR A 212 11.64 10.46 24.64
N LYS A 213 12.27 11.63 24.48
CA LYS A 213 13.36 11.81 23.51
C LYS A 213 14.55 10.89 23.78
N LYS A 214 14.87 10.61 25.05
CA LYS A 214 15.88 9.61 25.41
C LYS A 214 15.43 8.22 24.99
N ALA A 215 14.18 7.84 25.30
CA ALA A 215 13.61 6.55 24.93
C ALA A 215 13.62 6.29 23.41
N VAL A 216 13.36 7.33 22.60
CA VAL A 216 13.45 7.27 21.12
C VAL A 216 14.88 6.98 20.64
N LYS A 217 15.90 7.49 21.34
CA LYS A 217 17.31 7.23 21.01
C LYS A 217 17.75 5.85 21.50
N ASN A 218 17.43 5.52 22.74
CA ASN A 218 17.72 4.25 23.38
C ASN A 218 16.59 3.89 24.36
N GLU A 219 15.85 2.83 24.07
CA GLU A 219 14.70 2.43 24.88
C GLU A 219 15.10 1.92 26.28
N GLU A 220 16.30 1.35 26.42
CA GLU A 220 16.78 0.73 27.66
C GLU A 220 17.67 1.68 28.48
N ASP A 221 17.62 2.98 28.20
CA ASP A 221 18.37 3.99 28.95
C ASP A 221 17.88 4.08 30.40
N SER A 222 18.79 3.85 31.36
CA SER A 222 18.50 3.84 32.79
C SER A 222 18.23 5.24 33.37
N THR A 223 18.50 6.30 32.61
CA THR A 223 18.23 7.70 33.02
C THR A 223 16.79 8.15 32.73
N ILE A 224 15.95 7.26 32.17
CA ILE A 224 14.54 7.53 31.88
C ILE A 224 13.74 7.41 33.18
N VAL A 225 13.11 8.51 33.59
CA VAL A 225 12.18 8.52 34.72
C VAL A 225 10.76 8.22 34.23
N GLU A 226 10.12 7.24 34.88
CA GLU A 226 8.76 6.80 34.58
C GLU A 226 7.90 6.95 35.83
N HIS A 227 6.67 7.44 35.67
CA HIS A 227 5.73 7.64 36.75
C HIS A 227 4.54 6.70 36.60
N GLN A 228 4.32 5.85 37.60
CA GLN A 228 3.21 4.90 37.60
C GLN A 228 1.90 5.59 38.01
N LEU A 229 0.82 5.35 37.25
CA LEU A 229 -0.52 5.86 37.52
C LEU A 229 -1.41 4.82 38.20
N THR A 230 -1.37 3.57 37.72
CA THR A 230 -2.24 2.49 38.21
C THR A 230 -1.43 1.33 38.80
N LYS A 231 -2.04 0.54 39.69
CA LYS A 231 -1.39 -0.58 40.40
C LYS A 231 -2.20 -1.89 40.38
N ASP A 232 -3.39 -1.83 39.83
CA ASP A 232 -4.43 -2.85 39.79
C ASP A 232 -4.43 -3.69 38.50
N GLY A 233 -3.59 -3.33 37.52
CA GLY A 233 -3.55 -4.01 36.22
C GLY A 233 -3.07 -5.46 36.31
N VAL A 234 -3.79 -6.36 35.65
CA VAL A 234 -3.48 -7.80 35.58
C VAL A 234 -3.65 -8.35 34.15
N LYS A 235 -3.19 -9.59 33.90
CA LYS A 235 -3.03 -10.20 32.56
C LYS A 235 -4.28 -10.21 31.64
N PHE A 236 -5.49 -10.01 32.15
CA PHE A 236 -6.71 -9.90 31.33
C PHE A 236 -7.54 -8.65 31.64
N TYR A 237 -7.01 -7.80 32.50
CA TYR A 237 -7.57 -6.51 32.90
C TYR A 237 -6.42 -5.50 32.91
N SER A 238 -5.73 -5.39 31.79
CA SER A 238 -4.56 -4.55 31.61
C SER A 238 -4.95 -3.22 30.98
N TYR A 239 -4.23 -2.16 31.34
CA TYR A 239 -4.37 -0.82 30.76
C TYR A 239 -3.63 -0.68 29.40
N GLY A 240 -3.42 -1.79 28.71
CA GLY A 240 -2.63 -1.87 27.48
C GLY A 240 -2.56 -3.32 26.98
N SER A 241 -1.62 -3.62 26.10
CA SER A 241 -1.49 -4.97 25.54
C SER A 241 -1.18 -6.02 26.61
N ASP A 242 -2.05 -7.03 26.66
CA ASP A 242 -1.99 -8.23 27.51
C ASP A 242 -1.07 -9.32 26.95
N GLY A 243 -0.59 -9.15 25.71
CA GLY A 243 0.23 -10.12 24.98
C GLY A 243 -0.60 -11.21 24.32
N ASP A 244 -1.83 -10.91 23.91
CA ASP A 244 -2.60 -11.79 23.03
C ASP A 244 -1.80 -12.18 21.77
N GLY A 245 -1.82 -13.46 21.44
CA GLY A 245 -1.01 -14.05 20.36
C GLY A 245 0.45 -14.34 20.69
N GLU A 246 0.95 -14.01 21.90
CA GLU A 246 2.31 -14.36 22.34
C GLU A 246 2.32 -15.68 23.12
N ASN A 247 3.44 -16.43 23.06
CA ASN A 247 3.64 -17.57 23.95
C ASN A 247 3.93 -17.09 25.38
N ASN A 248 3.90 -18.00 26.36
CA ASN A 248 4.01 -17.62 27.78
C ASN A 248 5.37 -17.01 28.15
N GLU A 249 6.47 -17.46 27.53
CA GLU A 249 7.81 -16.95 27.82
C GLU A 249 8.03 -15.55 27.24
N ASP A 250 7.62 -15.34 26.00
CA ASP A 250 7.71 -14.06 25.30
C ASP A 250 6.82 -13.03 25.99
N ASN A 251 5.62 -13.42 26.45
CA ASN A 251 4.73 -12.52 27.18
C ASN A 251 5.39 -12.02 28.47
N ILE A 252 5.97 -12.90 29.28
CA ILE A 252 6.67 -12.50 30.52
C ILE A 252 7.82 -11.53 30.24
N LYS A 253 8.56 -11.74 29.14
CA LYS A 253 9.66 -10.87 28.73
C LYS A 253 9.18 -9.53 28.17
N ASN A 254 8.18 -9.55 27.30
CA ASN A 254 7.67 -8.38 26.59
C ASN A 254 6.80 -7.50 27.49
N ASN A 255 6.13 -8.06 28.49
CA ASN A 255 5.35 -7.29 29.46
C ASN A 255 6.22 -6.37 30.35
N LYS A 256 7.50 -6.72 30.53
CA LYS A 256 8.49 -5.85 31.18
C LYS A 256 8.92 -4.66 30.33
N LYS A 257 8.66 -4.70 29.02
CA LYS A 257 8.92 -3.61 28.07
C LYS A 257 7.71 -2.68 28.00
N ARG A 258 7.93 -1.50 27.42
CA ARG A 258 6.85 -0.52 27.19
C ARG A 258 5.95 -1.01 26.06
N ARG A 259 4.64 -0.97 26.29
CA ARG A 259 3.59 -1.34 25.35
C ARG A 259 2.63 -0.17 25.15
N GLY A 260 1.89 -0.20 24.04
CA GLY A 260 0.81 0.75 23.79
C GLY A 260 -0.24 0.63 24.88
N ALA A 261 -0.59 1.76 25.48
CA ALA A 261 -1.75 1.87 26.35
C ALA A 261 -3.02 2.08 25.51
N PHE A 262 -4.14 1.57 26.00
CA PHE A 262 -5.48 1.78 25.43
C PHE A 262 -6.29 2.69 26.35
#